data_AF-A0A7C6YNR4-F1
#
_entry.id   AF-A0A7C6YNR4-F1
#
_cell.length_a   1.000
_cell.length_b   1.000
_cell.length_c   1.000
_cell.angle_alpha   90.00
_cell.angle_beta   90.00
_cell.angle_gamma   90.00
#
_symmetry.space_group_name_H-M   'P 1'
#
loop_
_entity.id
_entity.type
_entity.pdbx_description
1 polymer ?
#
loop_
_entity_poly.entity_id
_entity_poly.type
_entity_poly.pdbx_seq_one_letter_code
_entity_poly.pdbx_strand_id
1 'polypeptide(L)'
;MFRKEYKKDFNSVTPDINLVEKTKQRINNNTAKKHSEIQKRFVAAAVAICFLIGVGFMASNLIKPAFALVAFADDGGGQLVNIEENTQVILPFGKISRGERDFYPDETGKKVYTYDVGFDSGGISVKGKNISSVKYTSEIGEFRFLHPIPQRQIDAEGKEILTTYYEELGNKSFDVNWIPWDAINIVSEDGSVDFADLPSDNVTIEVFFKNGEIMIKHLKLSFNNDGNLIAKIITK
;
A
#
# COMPACT_ATOMS: atom_id res chain seq x y z
N MET A 1 -18.73 19.90 -10.20
CA MET A 1 -18.13 20.66 -11.32
C MET A 1 -16.73 21.21 -11.00
N PHE A 2 -16.30 21.19 -9.73
CA PHE A 2 -15.05 21.81 -9.22
C PHE A 2 -13.71 21.10 -9.50
N ARG A 3 -13.69 19.83 -9.96
CA ARG A 3 -12.44 19.08 -10.18
C ARG A 3 -11.58 19.59 -11.36
N LYS A 4 -12.16 20.35 -12.29
CA LYS A 4 -11.45 20.78 -13.53
C LYS A 4 -10.64 22.06 -13.37
N GLU A 5 -10.98 22.93 -12.42
CA GLU A 5 -10.30 24.22 -12.23
C GLU A 5 -8.97 24.06 -11.48
N TYR A 6 -8.92 23.29 -10.40
CA TYR A 6 -7.68 23.04 -9.64
C TYR A 6 -6.54 22.42 -10.48
N LYS A 7 -6.86 21.53 -11.42
CA LYS A 7 -5.84 20.92 -12.30
C LYS A 7 -5.23 21.95 -13.24
N LYS A 8 -6.02 22.94 -13.68
CA LYS A 8 -5.56 24.01 -14.56
C LYS A 8 -4.67 24.99 -13.79
N ASP A 9 -5.06 25.33 -12.56
CA ASP A 9 -4.31 26.26 -11.71
C ASP A 9 -2.98 25.65 -11.25
N PHE A 10 -2.99 24.39 -10.79
CA PHE A 10 -1.76 23.68 -10.40
C PHE A 10 -0.77 23.55 -11.56
N ASN A 11 -1.25 23.24 -12.78
CA ASN A 11 -0.39 23.13 -13.95
C ASN A 11 0.12 24.47 -14.49
N SER A 12 -0.47 25.59 -14.06
CA SER A 12 -0.03 26.94 -14.43
C SER A 12 1.07 27.50 -13.53
N VAL A 13 1.31 26.85 -12.38
CA VAL A 13 2.40 27.22 -11.46
C VAL A 13 3.70 26.68 -12.02
N THR A 14 4.50 27.54 -12.65
CA THR A 14 5.88 27.24 -12.99
C THR A 14 6.72 27.26 -11.70
N PRO A 15 7.41 26.16 -11.35
CA PRO A 15 8.21 26.14 -10.14
C PRO A 15 9.38 27.12 -10.25
N ASP A 16 9.60 27.90 -9.18
CA ASP A 16 10.73 28.82 -9.09
C ASP A 16 12.04 28.04 -9.16
N ILE A 17 12.78 28.26 -10.24
CA ILE A 17 14.03 27.56 -10.57
C ILE A 17 15.07 27.76 -9.46
N ASN A 18 15.09 28.93 -8.79
CA ASN A 18 16.01 29.18 -7.68
C ASN A 18 15.67 28.33 -6.46
N LEU A 19 14.38 28.03 -6.25
CA LEU A 19 13.89 27.21 -5.15
C LEU A 19 14.21 25.73 -5.42
N VAL A 20 14.10 25.30 -6.68
CA VAL A 20 14.52 23.95 -7.12
C VAL A 20 16.04 23.77 -6.98
N GLU A 21 16.85 24.75 -7.39
CA GLU A 21 18.31 24.67 -7.27
C GLU A 21 18.79 24.69 -5.81
N LYS A 22 18.20 25.56 -4.96
CA LYS A 22 18.48 25.55 -3.52
C LYS A 22 18.10 24.23 -2.87
N THR A 23 17.00 23.61 -3.30
CA THR A 23 16.57 22.30 -2.78
C THR A 23 17.54 21.19 -3.21
N LYS A 24 17.98 21.18 -4.47
CA LYS A 24 19.01 20.25 -4.97
C LYS A 24 20.35 20.40 -4.22
N GLN A 25 20.80 21.64 -3.98
CA GLN A 25 22.01 21.88 -3.18
C GLN A 25 21.86 21.42 -1.73
N ARG A 26 20.68 21.59 -1.12
CA ARG A 26 20.43 21.16 0.27
C ARG A 26 20.40 19.65 0.43
N ILE A 27 19.91 18.92 -0.59
CA ILE A 27 19.92 17.45 -0.61
C ILE A 27 21.34 16.92 -0.78
N ASN A 28 22.12 17.49 -1.69
CA ASN A 28 23.51 17.06 -1.94
C ASN A 28 24.46 17.35 -0.75
N ASN A 29 24.19 18.40 0.03
CA ASN A 29 25.03 18.80 1.16
C ASN A 29 24.65 18.13 2.50
N ASN A 30 23.58 17.33 2.55
CA ASN A 30 23.09 16.68 3.77
C ASN A 30 23.46 15.18 3.87
N THR A 31 24.59 14.77 3.30
CA THR A 31 25.25 13.54 3.77
C THR A 31 25.89 13.81 5.13
N ALA A 32 25.43 13.07 6.13
CA ALA A 32 25.85 13.07 7.54
C ALA A 32 25.22 14.13 8.47
N LYS A 33 23.99 13.84 8.95
CA LYS A 33 23.65 14.09 10.36
C LYS A 33 22.98 12.86 10.97
N LYS A 34 23.61 12.36 12.05
CA LYS A 34 23.21 11.23 12.89
C LYS A 34 21.73 11.32 13.28
N HIS A 35 21.01 10.22 13.10
CA HIS A 35 19.66 10.02 13.65
C HIS A 35 19.66 10.24 15.16
N SER A 36 18.76 11.11 15.61
CA SER A 36 18.39 11.28 17.02
C SER A 36 17.57 10.08 17.47
N GLU A 37 18.05 9.38 18.50
CA GLU A 37 17.34 8.30 19.19
C GLU A 37 16.01 8.83 19.75
N ILE A 38 14.89 8.35 19.20
CA ILE A 38 13.57 8.49 19.83
C ILE A 38 13.25 7.17 20.51
N GLN A 39 13.00 7.29 21.81
CA GLN A 39 12.91 6.22 22.79
C GLN A 39 11.83 5.19 22.44
N LYS A 40 12.26 3.94 22.32
CA LYS A 40 11.42 2.76 22.22
C LYS A 40 10.64 2.58 23.52
N ARG A 41 9.33 2.78 23.49
CA ARG A 41 8.41 2.21 24.47
C ARG A 41 7.73 1.00 23.83
N PHE A 42 8.17 -0.18 24.27
CA PHE A 42 7.59 -1.49 23.93
C PHE A 42 6.33 -1.75 24.75
N VAL A 43 5.21 -2.06 24.09
CA VAL A 43 4.08 -2.91 24.53
C VAL A 43 3.27 -3.22 23.25
N ALA A 44 2.88 -4.43 22.81
CA ALA A 44 3.01 -5.81 23.27
C ALA A 44 2.93 -6.76 22.04
N ALA A 45 3.66 -7.88 22.13
CA ALA A 45 3.51 -9.14 21.39
C ALA A 45 2.90 -9.11 19.97
N ALA A 46 3.63 -8.58 18.99
CA ALA A 46 3.57 -9.16 17.65
C ALA A 46 4.46 -10.40 17.66
N VAL A 47 3.88 -11.57 17.46
CA VAL A 47 4.64 -12.82 17.23
C VAL A 47 5.45 -12.60 15.95
N ALA A 48 6.68 -12.13 16.11
CA ALA A 48 7.65 -12.03 15.03
C ALA A 48 8.07 -13.45 14.66
N ILE A 49 7.35 -14.05 13.71
CA ILE A 49 7.88 -15.18 12.94
C ILE A 49 8.91 -14.60 11.97
N CYS A 50 10.09 -14.28 12.52
CA CYS A 50 11.33 -14.31 11.77
C CYS A 50 11.79 -15.77 11.71
N PHE A 51 11.07 -16.62 10.98
CA PHE A 51 11.63 -17.90 10.56
C PHE A 51 12.23 -17.72 9.18
N LEU A 52 13.56 -17.71 9.17
CA LEU A 52 14.41 -18.34 8.17
C LEU A 52 13.63 -19.30 7.25
N ILE A 53 13.19 -18.83 6.09
CA ILE A 53 13.00 -19.73 4.93
C ILE A 53 14.09 -19.39 3.91
N GLY A 54 15.33 -19.50 4.38
CA GLY A 54 16.33 -20.16 3.58
C GLY A 54 15.98 -21.65 3.53
N VAL A 55 15.83 -22.17 2.32
CA VAL A 55 15.97 -23.60 1.96
C VAL A 55 14.78 -24.55 2.23
N GLY A 56 13.81 -24.25 3.08
CA GLY A 56 12.75 -25.22 3.45
C GLY A 56 11.58 -25.44 2.45
N PHE A 57 11.24 -24.47 1.61
CA PHE A 57 10.06 -24.55 0.71
C PHE A 57 10.37 -25.06 -0.71
N MET A 58 11.58 -25.61 -0.94
CA MET A 58 12.09 -25.97 -2.27
C MET A 58 12.21 -27.49 -2.51
N ALA A 59 11.29 -28.31 -1.97
CA ALA A 59 11.37 -29.76 -2.17
C ALA A 59 10.02 -30.49 -2.34
N SER A 60 8.97 -29.83 -2.82
CA SER A 60 7.76 -30.54 -3.26
C SER A 60 7.32 -30.08 -4.66
N ASN A 61 7.57 -30.96 -5.63
CA ASN A 61 7.07 -30.95 -7.00
C ASN A 61 7.49 -29.76 -7.88
N LEU A 62 8.63 -29.92 -8.56
CA LEU A 62 9.13 -29.10 -9.69
C LEU A 62 8.17 -28.92 -10.90
N ILE A 63 6.89 -29.29 -10.77
CA ILE A 63 5.91 -29.32 -11.87
C ILE A 63 4.67 -28.46 -11.59
N LYS A 64 4.30 -28.18 -10.33
CA LYS A 64 3.09 -27.39 -10.03
C LYS A 64 3.43 -25.92 -9.78
N PRO A 65 2.74 -24.98 -10.44
CA PRO A 65 2.81 -23.56 -10.11
C PRO A 65 2.47 -23.30 -8.64
N ALA A 66 3.19 -22.38 -8.03
CA ALA A 66 2.97 -21.94 -6.67
C ALA A 66 3.45 -20.50 -6.51
N PHE A 67 2.80 -19.76 -5.61
CA PHE A 67 3.18 -18.40 -5.24
C PHE A 67 2.84 -18.10 -3.77
N ALA A 68 3.56 -17.13 -3.21
CA ALA A 68 3.31 -16.55 -1.90
C ALA A 68 2.78 -15.13 -2.05
N LEU A 69 1.86 -14.74 -1.16
CA LEU A 69 1.44 -13.36 -0.97
C LEU A 69 2.30 -12.73 0.11
N VAL A 70 2.79 -11.51 -0.14
CA VAL A 70 3.60 -10.76 0.81
C VAL A 70 3.15 -9.32 0.90
N ALA A 71 3.39 -8.69 2.04
CA ALA A 71 3.19 -7.28 2.28
C ALA A 71 4.48 -6.61 2.75
N PHE A 72 4.66 -5.32 2.44
CA PHE A 72 5.82 -4.52 2.83
C PHE A 72 5.42 -3.06 3.06
N ALA A 73 6.18 -2.34 3.90
CA ALA A 73 6.05 -0.90 4.10
C ALA A 73 6.98 -0.12 3.15
N ASP A 74 6.55 1.07 2.73
CA ASP A 74 7.35 1.93 1.83
C ASP A 74 8.53 2.61 2.53
N ASP A 75 8.45 2.78 3.86
CA ASP A 75 9.41 3.53 4.68
C ASP A 75 10.81 2.89 4.81
N GLY A 76 11.05 1.79 4.11
CA GLY A 76 12.37 1.20 3.95
C GLY A 76 12.80 0.29 5.10
N GLY A 77 11.89 -0.10 6.00
CA GLY A 77 12.18 -1.10 7.05
C GLY A 77 12.57 -2.48 6.50
N GLY A 78 12.34 -2.74 5.20
CA GLY A 78 12.72 -3.98 4.51
C GLY A 78 11.98 -5.23 4.99
N GLN A 79 11.10 -5.08 5.98
CA GLN A 79 10.37 -6.18 6.58
C GLN A 79 9.23 -6.60 5.64
N LEU A 80 9.34 -7.83 5.15
CA LEU A 80 8.32 -8.50 4.37
C LEU A 80 7.54 -9.42 5.30
N VAL A 81 6.21 -9.30 5.27
CA VAL A 81 5.30 -10.19 6.01
C VAL A 81 4.65 -11.13 5.01
N ASN A 82 4.75 -12.43 5.25
CA ASN A 82 4.01 -13.43 4.46
C ASN A 82 2.54 -13.43 4.90
N ILE A 83 1.64 -13.47 3.91
CA ILE A 83 0.21 -13.66 4.15
C ILE A 83 -0.09 -15.13 3.86
N GLU A 84 -0.11 -15.93 4.91
CA GLU A 84 -0.34 -17.37 4.84
C GLU A 84 -1.83 -17.71 4.92
N GLU A 85 -2.18 -18.88 4.39
CA GLU A 85 -3.55 -19.40 4.50
C GLU A 85 -3.90 -19.69 5.97
N ASN A 86 -5.19 -19.59 6.30
CA ASN A 86 -5.72 -19.83 7.64
C ASN A 86 -5.17 -18.91 8.74
N THR A 87 -4.41 -17.88 8.38
CA THR A 87 -3.80 -16.93 9.32
C THR A 87 -4.33 -15.54 9.07
N GLN A 88 -4.57 -14.81 10.16
CA GLN A 88 -4.82 -13.38 10.14
C GLN A 88 -3.52 -12.68 10.52
N VAL A 89 -3.07 -11.73 9.70
CA VAL A 89 -1.81 -11.01 9.90
C VAL A 89 -2.05 -9.52 9.90
N ILE A 90 -1.43 -8.81 10.86
CA ILE A 90 -1.33 -7.37 10.83
C ILE A 90 -0.27 -7.01 9.78
N LEU A 91 -0.64 -6.14 8.83
CA LEU A 91 0.28 -5.74 7.77
C LEU A 91 1.32 -4.75 8.30
N PRO A 92 2.54 -4.74 7.73
CA PRO A 92 3.59 -3.80 8.12
C PRO A 92 3.30 -2.36 7.67
N PHE A 93 2.18 -2.12 6.99
CA PHE A 93 1.70 -0.81 6.53
C PHE A 93 0.20 -0.69 6.82
N GLY A 94 -0.37 0.46 6.49
CA GLY A 94 -1.81 0.69 6.53
C GLY A 94 -2.34 0.97 7.93
N LYS A 95 -1.51 1.53 8.81
CA LYS A 95 -2.02 2.18 10.01
C LYS A 95 -2.86 3.37 9.59
N ILE A 96 -4.16 3.33 9.84
CA ILE A 96 -5.04 4.49 9.72
C ILE A 96 -5.12 5.22 11.06
N SER A 97 -5.07 6.54 11.01
CA SER A 97 -5.10 7.38 12.21
C SER A 97 -5.79 8.70 11.92
N ARG A 98 -6.33 9.31 12.98
CA ARG A 98 -6.97 10.62 12.95
C ARG A 98 -6.09 11.63 13.65
N GLY A 99 -5.79 12.72 12.95
CA GLY A 99 -4.93 13.82 13.39
C GLY A 99 -5.73 14.99 13.97
N GLU A 100 -5.26 16.20 13.69
CA GLU A 100 -5.86 17.43 14.18
C GLU A 100 -7.21 17.72 13.49
N ARG A 101 -8.07 18.45 14.20
CA ARG A 101 -9.37 18.87 13.69
C ARG A 101 -9.24 20.24 13.05
N ASP A 102 -9.66 20.33 11.80
CA ASP A 102 -9.71 21.56 11.03
C ASP A 102 -11.14 21.91 10.61
N PHE A 103 -11.31 23.07 9.98
CA PHE A 103 -12.59 23.46 9.41
C PHE A 103 -12.42 24.28 8.12
N TYR A 104 -13.44 24.20 7.27
CA TYR A 104 -13.61 25.07 6.12
C TYR A 104 -15.03 25.64 6.10
N PRO A 105 -15.25 26.86 5.58
CA PRO A 105 -16.59 27.37 5.34
C PRO A 105 -17.20 26.68 4.11
N ASP A 106 -18.46 26.24 4.19
CA ASP A 106 -19.23 25.79 3.05
C ASP A 106 -19.73 26.96 2.19
N GLU A 107 -20.50 26.64 1.13
CA GLU A 107 -21.07 27.63 0.20
C GLU A 107 -22.00 28.65 0.88
N THR A 108 -22.52 28.34 2.07
CA THR A 108 -23.37 29.24 2.88
C THR A 108 -22.57 30.04 3.92
N GLY A 109 -21.26 29.81 4.03
CA GLY A 109 -20.38 30.39 5.03
C GLY A 109 -20.41 29.65 6.38
N LYS A 110 -21.11 28.51 6.48
CA LYS A 110 -21.17 27.70 7.70
C LYS A 110 -19.89 26.88 7.82
N LYS A 111 -19.34 26.79 9.05
CA LYS A 111 -18.17 25.95 9.33
C LYS A 111 -18.52 24.47 9.21
N VAL A 112 -17.76 23.76 8.38
CA VAL A 112 -17.72 22.30 8.29
C VAL A 112 -16.39 21.83 8.88
N TYR A 113 -16.46 20.92 9.84
CA TYR A 113 -15.29 20.39 10.51
C TYR A 113 -14.83 19.09 9.84
N THR A 114 -13.52 18.88 9.80
CA THR A 114 -12.87 17.69 9.26
C THR A 114 -11.67 17.34 10.12
N TYR A 115 -11.13 16.14 9.97
CA TYR A 115 -9.87 15.74 10.56
C TYR A 115 -8.83 15.43 9.50
N ASP A 116 -7.57 15.72 9.81
CA ASP A 116 -6.45 15.14 9.09
C ASP A 116 -6.44 13.62 9.26
N VAL A 117 -6.13 12.89 8.19
CA VAL A 117 -6.08 11.43 8.21
C VAL A 117 -4.69 10.97 7.82
N GLY A 118 -4.04 10.23 8.72
CA GLY A 118 -2.79 9.53 8.43
C GLY A 118 -3.06 8.12 7.93
N PHE A 119 -2.39 7.70 6.86
CA PHE A 119 -2.37 6.32 6.39
C PHE A 119 -0.96 5.90 5.99
N ASP A 120 -0.39 4.93 6.70
CA ASP A 120 0.98 4.46 6.42
C ASP A 120 1.01 3.69 5.08
N SER A 121 1.85 4.13 4.15
CA SER A 121 1.90 3.54 2.81
C SER A 121 2.74 2.27 2.75
N GLY A 122 2.33 1.37 1.87
CA GLY A 122 3.01 0.13 1.59
C GLY A 122 2.26 -0.65 0.51
N GLY A 123 2.77 -1.85 0.24
CA GLY A 123 2.32 -2.64 -0.90
C GLY A 123 2.08 -4.10 -0.58
N ILE A 124 1.29 -4.71 -1.45
CA ILE A 124 1.04 -6.15 -1.55
C ILE A 124 1.75 -6.63 -2.82
N SER A 125 2.34 -7.82 -2.75
CA SER A 125 3.05 -8.41 -3.87
C SER A 125 2.89 -9.92 -3.91
N VAL A 126 3.21 -10.47 -5.08
CA VAL A 126 3.25 -11.90 -5.36
C VAL A 126 4.71 -12.33 -5.54
N LYS A 127 5.12 -13.38 -4.84
CA LYS A 127 6.44 -14.01 -5.01
C LYS A 127 6.29 -15.43 -5.50
N GLY A 128 6.90 -15.74 -6.64
CA GLY A 128 6.88 -17.08 -7.20
C GLY A 128 7.85 -17.20 -8.37
N LYS A 129 7.87 -18.38 -8.99
CA LYS A 129 8.64 -18.63 -10.22
C LYS A 129 7.68 -18.78 -11.39
N ASN A 130 8.18 -18.49 -12.60
CA ASN A 130 7.44 -18.69 -13.85
C ASN A 130 6.10 -17.94 -13.91
N ILE A 131 5.98 -16.81 -13.22
CA ILE A 131 4.82 -15.92 -13.32
C ILE A 131 5.00 -15.02 -14.55
N SER A 132 3.94 -14.86 -15.35
CA SER A 132 3.90 -13.93 -16.48
C SER A 132 3.26 -12.60 -16.09
N SER A 133 2.15 -12.64 -15.35
CA SER A 133 1.40 -11.45 -14.93
C SER A 133 0.57 -11.72 -13.68
N VAL A 134 0.17 -10.65 -12.99
CA VAL A 134 -0.75 -10.70 -11.85
C VAL A 134 -1.82 -9.64 -12.04
N LYS A 135 -3.09 -10.04 -11.94
CA LYS A 135 -4.23 -9.13 -11.90
C LYS A 135 -4.71 -9.00 -10.45
N TYR A 136 -4.84 -7.76 -10.00
CA TYR A 136 -5.43 -7.39 -8.73
C TYR A 136 -6.79 -6.74 -8.99
N THR A 137 -7.83 -7.18 -8.31
CA THR A 137 -9.17 -6.58 -8.37
C THR A 137 -9.66 -6.35 -6.96
N SER A 138 -9.97 -5.09 -6.64
CA SER A 138 -10.51 -4.62 -5.38
C SER A 138 -12.01 -4.32 -5.51
N GLU A 139 -12.80 -4.62 -4.48
CA GLU A 139 -14.23 -4.29 -4.48
C GLU A 139 -14.45 -2.81 -4.15
N ILE A 140 -13.73 -2.29 -3.15
CA ILE A 140 -13.93 -0.92 -2.65
C ILE A 140 -12.69 -0.03 -2.74
N GLY A 141 -11.50 -0.54 -2.42
CA GLY A 141 -10.26 0.24 -2.45
C GLY A 141 -9.72 0.44 -3.87
N GLU A 142 -8.62 1.18 -3.98
CA GLU A 142 -7.90 1.36 -5.24
C GLU A 142 -6.46 0.88 -5.10
N PHE A 143 -5.94 0.28 -6.16
CA PHE A 143 -4.53 0.00 -6.28
C PHE A 143 -3.81 1.12 -7.00
N ARG A 144 -2.53 1.28 -6.68
CA ARG A 144 -1.56 2.03 -7.46
C ARG A 144 -0.37 1.15 -7.78
N PHE A 145 0.00 1.12 -9.05
CA PHE A 145 1.24 0.52 -9.51
C PHE A 145 2.18 1.64 -9.92
N LEU A 146 3.20 1.90 -9.09
CA LEU A 146 4.25 2.86 -9.40
C LEU A 146 5.33 2.12 -10.15
N HIS A 147 5.43 2.36 -11.46
CA HIS A 147 6.44 1.67 -12.24
C HIS A 147 7.83 2.20 -11.86
N PRO A 148 8.76 1.35 -11.37
CA PRO A 148 10.07 1.81 -10.92
C PRO A 148 10.97 2.30 -12.06
N ILE A 149 10.53 2.16 -13.31
CA ILE A 149 11.23 2.63 -14.51
C ILE A 149 10.39 3.73 -15.18
N PRO A 150 10.70 5.02 -14.96
CA PRO A 150 9.90 6.15 -15.46
C PRO A 150 9.70 6.18 -16.98
N GLN A 151 10.60 5.55 -17.75
CA GLN A 151 10.65 5.59 -19.21
C GLN A 151 9.74 4.56 -19.91
N ARG A 152 9.08 3.66 -19.17
CA ARG A 152 8.16 2.63 -19.72
C ARG A 152 6.67 2.88 -19.36
N GLN A 153 6.35 4.11 -18.96
CA GLN A 153 5.10 4.55 -18.34
C GLN A 153 3.81 3.93 -18.92
N ILE A 154 3.00 3.31 -18.03
CA ILE A 154 1.69 3.83 -17.62
C ILE A 154 1.58 3.53 -16.11
N ASP A 155 1.69 4.54 -15.25
CA ASP A 155 1.27 4.39 -13.85
C ASP A 155 -0.21 4.03 -13.87
N ALA A 156 -0.55 2.89 -13.28
CA ALA A 156 -1.93 2.41 -13.24
C ALA A 156 -2.52 2.70 -11.87
N GLU A 157 -3.72 3.26 -11.85
CA GLU A 157 -4.52 3.45 -10.66
C GLU A 157 -5.95 2.98 -10.93
N GLY A 158 -6.55 2.34 -9.93
CA GLY A 158 -7.96 1.99 -9.97
C GLY A 158 -8.25 0.69 -9.23
N LYS A 159 -9.50 0.25 -9.33
CA LYS A 159 -9.97 -0.98 -8.69
C LYS A 159 -9.38 -2.25 -9.31
N GLU A 160 -8.96 -2.19 -10.57
CA GLU A 160 -8.31 -3.30 -11.26
C GLU A 160 -6.97 -2.87 -11.84
N ILE A 161 -5.91 -3.64 -11.54
CA ILE A 161 -4.58 -3.45 -12.11
C ILE A 161 -4.04 -4.79 -12.60
N LEU A 162 -3.54 -4.81 -13.84
CA LEU A 162 -2.75 -5.90 -14.40
C LEU A 162 -1.28 -5.51 -14.40
N THR A 163 -0.46 -6.29 -13.69
CA THR A 163 1.00 -6.17 -13.68
C THR A 163 1.62 -7.28 -14.52
N THR A 164 2.71 -7.00 -15.23
CA THR A 164 3.44 -7.97 -16.06
C THR A 164 4.86 -8.14 -15.55
N TYR A 165 5.42 -9.33 -15.73
CA TYR A 165 6.79 -9.61 -15.29
C TYR A 165 7.81 -8.89 -16.17
N TYR A 166 8.70 -8.14 -15.52
CA TYR A 166 9.89 -7.53 -16.11
C TYR A 166 11.14 -8.13 -15.47
N GLU A 167 12.05 -8.65 -16.31
CA GLU A 167 13.25 -9.34 -15.83
C GLU A 167 14.10 -8.44 -14.93
N GLU A 168 14.22 -7.16 -15.28
CA GLU A 168 14.99 -6.18 -14.51
C GLU A 168 14.40 -5.85 -13.13
N LEU A 169 13.11 -6.11 -12.90
CA LEU A 169 12.44 -5.89 -11.62
C LEU A 169 12.28 -7.18 -10.81
N GLY A 170 12.36 -8.34 -11.47
CA GLY A 170 12.06 -9.63 -10.86
C GLY A 170 10.67 -9.61 -10.24
N ASN A 171 10.56 -10.07 -8.99
CA ASN A 171 9.26 -10.09 -8.29
C ASN A 171 8.69 -8.70 -7.99
N LYS A 172 9.52 -7.63 -7.99
CA LYS A 172 9.01 -6.27 -7.80
C LYS A 172 8.12 -5.79 -8.95
N SER A 173 8.11 -6.54 -10.06
CA SER A 173 7.17 -6.33 -11.16
C SER A 173 5.70 -6.37 -10.72
N PHE A 174 5.41 -6.99 -9.58
CA PHE A 174 4.04 -7.26 -9.12
C PHE A 174 3.64 -6.43 -7.89
N ASP A 175 4.49 -5.51 -7.45
CA ASP A 175 4.27 -4.70 -6.25
C ASP A 175 3.18 -3.65 -6.49
N VAL A 176 2.06 -3.72 -5.75
CA VAL A 176 0.96 -2.73 -5.83
C VAL A 176 0.65 -2.14 -4.46
N ASN A 177 0.41 -0.83 -4.42
CA ASN A 177 -0.01 -0.13 -3.20
C ASN A 177 -1.53 -0.11 -3.14
N TRP A 178 -2.12 -0.44 -2.00
CA TRP A 178 -3.58 -0.42 -1.80
C TRP A 178 -4.00 0.78 -0.96
N ILE A 179 -5.05 1.48 -1.39
CA ILE A 179 -5.56 2.70 -0.75
C ILE A 179 -7.05 2.55 -0.42
N PRO A 180 -7.43 2.69 0.87
CA PRO A 180 -8.80 2.57 1.33
C PRO A 180 -9.53 3.91 1.36
N TRP A 181 -9.83 4.48 0.18
CA TRP A 181 -10.44 5.82 0.09
C TRP A 181 -11.70 5.99 0.95
N ASP A 182 -12.59 5.00 0.98
CA ASP A 182 -13.82 5.05 1.77
C ASP A 182 -13.54 5.10 3.29
N ALA A 183 -12.57 4.32 3.76
CA ALA A 183 -12.16 4.37 5.17
C ALA A 183 -11.50 5.72 5.51
N ILE A 184 -10.66 6.25 4.62
CA ILE A 184 -10.05 7.58 4.77
C ILE A 184 -11.13 8.66 4.86
N ASN A 185 -12.15 8.61 4.00
CA ASN A 185 -13.26 9.56 4.03
C ASN A 185 -14.01 9.50 5.37
N ILE A 186 -14.40 8.30 5.83
CA ILE A 186 -15.09 8.13 7.12
C ILE A 186 -14.24 8.65 8.28
N VAL A 187 -12.93 8.37 8.29
CA VAL A 187 -12.02 8.85 9.33
C VAL A 187 -11.84 10.37 9.27
N SER A 188 -12.04 11.03 8.12
CA SER A 188 -11.98 12.49 8.03
C SER A 188 -13.22 13.20 8.58
N GLU A 189 -14.36 12.51 8.65
CA GLU A 189 -15.64 13.12 9.04
C GLU A 189 -15.73 13.51 10.52
N ASP A 190 -16.51 14.56 10.81
CA ASP A 190 -16.78 15.01 12.17
C ASP A 190 -17.68 14.00 12.91
N GLY A 191 -17.18 13.43 14.01
CA GLY A 191 -17.90 12.41 14.77
C GLY A 191 -16.94 11.45 15.46
N SER A 192 -17.46 10.49 16.23
CA SER A 192 -16.67 9.37 16.73
C SER A 192 -16.50 8.31 15.65
N VAL A 193 -15.33 7.68 15.57
CA VAL A 193 -15.07 6.54 14.68
C VAL A 193 -14.46 5.40 15.49
N ASP A 194 -15.01 4.21 15.33
CA ASP A 194 -14.34 2.96 15.69
C ASP A 194 -13.63 2.42 14.45
N PHE A 195 -12.33 2.20 14.55
CA PHE A 195 -11.55 1.73 13.41
C PHE A 195 -11.93 0.31 12.98
N ALA A 196 -12.41 -0.55 13.88
CA ALA A 196 -12.84 -1.90 13.51
C ALA A 196 -14.13 -1.92 12.68
N ASP A 197 -14.93 -0.85 12.73
CA ASP A 197 -16.15 -0.70 11.95
C ASP A 197 -15.90 -0.09 10.56
N LEU A 198 -14.65 0.26 10.24
CA LEU A 198 -14.30 0.77 8.92
C LEU A 198 -14.55 -0.27 7.82
N PRO A 199 -14.90 0.16 6.59
CA PRO A 199 -15.17 -0.74 5.48
C PRO A 199 -14.02 -1.73 5.24
N SER A 200 -14.37 -3.01 5.19
CA SER A 200 -13.46 -4.07 4.75
C SER A 200 -13.52 -4.26 3.24
N ASP A 201 -12.42 -4.67 2.63
CA ASP A 201 -12.31 -4.93 1.20
C ASP A 201 -12.01 -6.39 0.91
N ASN A 202 -12.60 -6.92 -0.16
CA ASN A 202 -12.24 -8.23 -0.70
C ASN A 202 -11.47 -8.03 -2.01
N VAL A 203 -10.21 -8.42 -1.97
CA VAL A 203 -9.31 -8.37 -3.12
C VAL A 203 -9.23 -9.74 -3.76
N THR A 204 -9.41 -9.81 -5.08
CA THR A 204 -9.12 -10.99 -5.89
C THR A 204 -7.76 -10.83 -6.55
N ILE A 205 -6.91 -11.84 -6.41
CA ILE A 205 -5.55 -11.86 -6.94
C ILE A 205 -5.44 -13.06 -7.89
N GLU A 206 -5.37 -12.78 -9.18
CA GLU A 206 -5.22 -13.79 -10.24
C GLU A 206 -3.77 -13.80 -10.73
N VAL A 207 -3.08 -14.93 -10.53
CA VAL A 207 -1.69 -15.12 -10.93
C VAL A 207 -1.65 -15.98 -12.18
N PHE A 208 -1.13 -15.42 -13.26
CA PHE A 208 -0.96 -16.07 -14.54
C PHE A 208 0.47 -16.59 -14.65
N PHE A 209 0.62 -17.88 -14.93
CA PHE A 209 1.92 -18.53 -15.09
C PHE A 209 2.29 -18.70 -16.56
N LYS A 210 3.60 -18.76 -16.85
CA LYS A 210 4.16 -18.92 -18.19
C LYS A 210 3.75 -20.23 -18.87
N ASN A 211 3.35 -21.24 -18.10
CA ASN A 211 2.82 -22.51 -18.63
C ASN A 211 1.32 -22.43 -18.98
N GLY A 212 0.67 -21.27 -18.81
CA GLY A 212 -0.75 -21.06 -19.09
C GLY A 212 -1.69 -21.37 -17.93
N GLU A 213 -1.18 -21.88 -16.80
CA GLU A 213 -2.00 -22.08 -15.61
C GLU A 213 -2.33 -20.75 -14.92
N ILE A 214 -3.49 -20.72 -14.26
CA ILE A 214 -3.97 -19.58 -13.49
C ILE A 214 -4.27 -20.06 -12.07
N MET A 215 -3.77 -19.33 -11.08
CA MET A 215 -4.15 -19.53 -9.69
C MET A 215 -4.78 -18.27 -9.13
N ILE A 216 -5.82 -18.44 -8.31
CA ILE A 216 -6.59 -17.33 -7.74
C ILE A 216 -6.52 -17.42 -6.22
N LYS A 217 -6.27 -16.29 -5.56
CA LYS A 217 -6.47 -16.13 -4.12
C LYS A 217 -7.39 -14.95 -3.84
N HIS A 218 -8.22 -15.09 -2.82
CA HIS A 218 -9.04 -14.02 -2.29
C HIS A 218 -8.47 -13.55 -0.96
N LEU A 219 -8.29 -12.24 -0.83
CA LEU A 219 -7.68 -11.59 0.31
C LEU A 219 -8.69 -10.63 0.92
N LYS A 220 -9.05 -10.83 2.18
CA LYS A 220 -9.84 -9.85 2.93
C LYS A 220 -8.91 -8.88 3.64
N LEU A 221 -9.14 -7.59 3.42
CA LEU A 221 -8.47 -6.48 4.09
C LEU A 221 -9.45 -5.80 5.05
N SER A 222 -9.05 -5.54 6.29
CA SER A 222 -9.88 -4.88 7.31
C SER A 222 -9.01 -4.20 8.36
N PHE A 223 -9.60 -3.37 9.22
CA PHE A 223 -8.88 -2.71 10.32
C PHE A 223 -9.20 -3.36 11.67
N ASN A 224 -8.26 -3.33 12.61
CA ASN A 224 -8.59 -3.58 14.02
C ASN A 224 -8.95 -2.29 14.76
N ASN A 225 -9.33 -2.43 16.03
CA ASN A 225 -9.66 -1.31 16.94
C ASN A 225 -8.54 -0.26 17.04
N ASP A 226 -7.28 -0.64 16.81
CA ASP A 226 -6.15 0.29 16.84
C ASP A 226 -5.95 0.99 15.49
N GLY A 227 -6.71 0.66 14.45
CA GLY A 227 -6.53 1.17 13.09
C GLY A 227 -5.40 0.51 12.31
N ASN A 228 -4.84 -0.62 12.75
CA ASN A 228 -3.89 -1.36 11.93
C ASN A 228 -4.62 -2.14 10.84
N LEU A 229 -4.10 -2.09 9.62
CA LEU A 229 -4.57 -2.94 8.52
C LEU A 229 -4.22 -4.39 8.79
N ILE A 230 -5.20 -5.26 8.53
CA ILE A 230 -5.13 -6.69 8.70
C ILE A 230 -5.46 -7.34 7.36
N ALA A 231 -4.78 -8.43 7.07
CA ALA A 231 -5.06 -9.28 5.94
C ALA A 231 -5.37 -10.72 6.36
N LYS A 232 -6.29 -11.36 5.62
CA LYS A 232 -6.59 -12.78 5.74
C LYS A 232 -6.94 -13.36 4.38
N ILE A 233 -6.31 -14.47 4.00
CA ILE A 233 -6.75 -15.23 2.83
C ILE A 233 -8.07 -15.92 3.15
N ILE A 234 -9.06 -15.75 2.28
CA ILE A 234 -10.39 -16.33 2.42
C ILE A 234 -10.68 -17.30 1.27
N THR A 235 -11.48 -18.31 1.56
CA THR A 235 -12.05 -19.21 0.55
C THR A 235 -13.38 -18.60 0.09
N LYS A 236 -13.60 -18.56 -1.22
CA LYS A 236 -14.85 -18.10 -1.82
C LYS A 236 -15.76 -19.28 -2.15
#